data_AF-A0A963KW84-F1
#
_entry.id   AF-A0A963KW84-F1
#
_cell.length_a   1.000
_cell.length_b   1.000
_cell.length_c   1.000
_cell.angle_alpha   90.00
_cell.angle_beta   90.00
_cell.angle_gamma   90.00
#
_symmetry.space_group_name_H-M   'P 1'
#
loop_
_entity.id
_entity.type
_entity.pdbx_description
1 polymer ?
#
loop_
_entity_poly.entity_id
_entity_poly.type
_entity_poly.pdbx_seq_one_letter_code
_entity_poly.pdbx_strand_id
1 'polypeptide(L)'
;MIEHDLDGLTLLFHRPSGQTHIIDSPMPEILAALSCEPQELRALLGVLADRYDLAVDGDAMQELKAHLDALVSLGLARTAP
;
A
#
# COMPACT_ATOMS: atom_id res chain seq x y z
N MET A 1 23.51 -8.29 -20.36
CA MET A 1 23.39 -8.35 -18.90
C MET A 1 22.57 -7.14 -18.50
N ILE A 2 21.37 -7.36 -17.96
CA ILE A 2 20.50 -6.27 -17.50
C ILE A 2 20.59 -6.29 -15.98
N GLU A 3 21.09 -5.21 -15.41
CA GLU A 3 21.18 -4.99 -13.97
C GLU A 3 20.19 -3.89 -13.62
N HIS A 4 19.41 -4.12 -12.56
CA HIS A 4 18.51 -3.13 -11.97
C HIS A 4 18.94 -2.88 -10.53
N ASP A 5 19.17 -1.61 -10.22
CA ASP A 5 19.37 -1.17 -8.84
C ASP A 5 18.07 -1.37 -8.05
N LEU A 6 18.18 -1.86 -6.82
CA LEU A 6 17.04 -2.26 -5.97
C LEU A 6 16.72 -1.20 -4.91
N ASP A 7 17.28 0.01 -5.03
CA ASP A 7 17.03 1.11 -4.11
C ASP A 7 15.54 1.37 -3.91
N GLY A 8 15.12 1.39 -2.63
CA GLY A 8 13.73 1.66 -2.23
C GLY A 8 12.77 0.45 -2.27
N LEU A 9 13.24 -0.75 -2.62
CA LEU A 9 12.40 -1.95 -2.59
C LEU A 9 12.30 -2.57 -1.19
N THR A 10 11.08 -3.00 -0.84
CA THR A 10 10.78 -3.73 0.40
C THR A 10 10.43 -5.19 0.08
N LEU A 11 11.06 -6.12 0.79
CA LEU A 11 10.74 -7.54 0.78
C LEU A 11 9.74 -7.85 1.89
N LEU A 12 8.52 -8.25 1.52
CA LEU A 12 7.45 -8.59 2.44
C LEU A 12 7.13 -10.08 2.38
N PHE A 13 7.40 -10.81 3.46
CA PHE A 13 6.98 -12.21 3.59
C PHE A 13 5.55 -12.31 4.13
N HIS A 14 4.62 -12.79 3.29
CA HIS A 14 3.21 -12.96 3.65
C HIS A 14 2.95 -14.38 4.16
N ARG A 15 2.93 -14.57 5.49
CA ARG A 15 2.82 -15.88 6.14
C ARG A 15 1.60 -16.72 5.68
N PRO A 16 0.38 -16.16 5.55
CA PRO A 16 -0.78 -16.93 5.12
C PRO A 16 -0.64 -17.54 3.72
N SER A 17 0.01 -16.85 2.78
CA SER A 17 0.23 -17.37 1.43
C SER A 17 1.56 -18.11 1.26
N GLY A 18 2.51 -17.94 2.19
CA GLY A 18 3.87 -18.49 2.09
C GLY A 18 4.73 -17.81 1.00
N GLN A 19 4.29 -16.67 0.46
CA GLN A 19 4.98 -15.98 -0.64
C GLN A 19 5.76 -14.77 -0.13
N THR A 20 6.88 -14.47 -0.80
CA THR A 20 7.63 -13.22 -0.62
C THR A 20 7.25 -12.26 -1.74
N HIS A 21 6.73 -11.10 -1.36
CA HIS A 21 6.42 -10.01 -2.27
C HIS A 21 7.58 -9.00 -2.28
N ILE A 22 7.90 -8.49 -3.46
CA ILE A 22 8.80 -7.36 -3.65
C ILE A 22 7.90 -6.18 -4.01
N ILE A 23 7.93 -5.13 -3.20
CA ILE A 23 7.08 -3.96 -3.36
C ILE A 23 7.91 -2.67 -3.24
N ASP A 24 7.50 -1.63 -3.94
CA ASP A 24 8.08 -0.28 -3.90
C ASP A 24 7.10 0.72 -3.27
N SER A 25 7.56 1.94 -3.02
CA SER A 25 6.70 3.04 -2.57
C SER A 25 5.58 3.29 -3.59
N PRO A 26 4.32 3.51 -3.18
CA PRO A 26 3.86 3.73 -1.80
C PRO A 26 3.31 2.48 -1.08
N MET A 27 3.61 1.26 -1.55
CA MET A 27 2.99 0.04 -1.01
C MET A 27 3.35 -0.22 0.46
N PRO A 28 4.62 -0.14 0.90
CA PRO A 28 4.96 -0.29 2.31
C PRO A 28 4.24 0.73 3.19
N GLU A 29 4.11 1.97 2.73
CA GLU A 29 3.51 3.08 3.45
C GLU A 29 2.02 2.86 3.65
N ILE A 30 1.32 2.41 2.60
CA ILE A 30 -0.09 2.05 2.65
C ILE A 30 -0.31 0.87 3.61
N LEU A 31 0.50 -0.19 3.50
CA LEU A 31 0.42 -1.34 4.40
C LEU A 31 0.68 -0.96 5.86
N ALA A 32 1.63 -0.05 6.12
CA ALA A 32 1.94 0.45 7.46
C ALA A 32 0.87 1.41 8.01
N ALA A 33 0.04 2.01 7.15
CA ALA A 33 -1.07 2.86 7.55
C ALA A 33 -2.36 2.06 7.80
N LEU A 34 -2.52 0.88 7.18
CA LEU A 34 -3.66 0.00 7.43
C LEU A 34 -3.67 -0.50 8.88
N SER A 35 -4.80 -0.33 9.55
CA SER A 35 -5.05 -0.87 10.88
C SER A 35 -5.62 -2.30 10.82
N CYS A 36 -5.67 -3.01 11.94
CA CYS A 36 -6.39 -4.30 12.02
C CYS A 36 -7.91 -4.15 11.87
N GLU A 37 -8.44 -2.94 12.10
CA GLU A 37 -9.85 -2.60 11.96
C GLU A 37 -10.15 -2.04 10.55
N PRO A 38 -11.38 -2.25 10.04
CA PRO A 38 -11.83 -1.61 8.81
C PRO A 38 -11.65 -0.10 8.86
N GLN A 39 -11.14 0.49 7.78
CA GLN A 39 -10.95 1.93 7.65
C GLN A 39 -11.54 2.43 6.35
N GLU A 40 -12.25 3.57 6.43
CA GLU A 40 -12.75 4.27 5.25
C GLU A 40 -11.60 4.83 4.40
N LEU A 41 -11.74 4.75 3.08
CA LEU A 41 -10.70 5.16 2.13
C LEU A 41 -10.23 6.61 2.35
N ARG A 42 -11.18 7.52 2.61
CA ARG A 42 -10.89 8.94 2.88
C ARG A 42 -10.12 9.13 4.19
N ALA A 43 -10.42 8.32 5.21
CA ALA A 43 -9.72 8.38 6.49
C ALA A 43 -8.29 7.86 6.35
N LEU A 44 -8.09 6.78 5.59
CA LEU A 44 -6.76 6.26 5.28
C LEU A 44 -5.92 7.29 4.51
N LEU A 45 -6.51 7.96 3.50
CA LEU A 45 -5.81 9.02 2.78
C LEU A 45 -5.39 10.18 3.71
N GLY A 46 -6.25 10.56 4.66
CA GLY A 46 -5.90 11.57 5.67
C GLY A 46 -4.71 11.17 6.54
N VAL A 47 -4.66 9.89 6.97
CA VAL A 47 -3.52 9.36 7.73
C VAL A 47 -2.24 9.37 6.91
N LEU A 48 -2.31 8.97 5.64
CA LEU A 48 -1.16 8.97 4.73
C LEU A 48 -0.66 10.39 4.46
N ALA A 49 -1.58 11.33 4.21
CA ALA A 49 -1.24 12.72 3.96
C ALA A 49 -0.54 13.37 5.16
N ASP A 50 -1.05 13.13 6.37
CA ASP A 50 -0.44 13.64 7.61
C ASP A 50 0.93 13.00 7.88
N ARG A 51 1.06 11.67 7.73
CA ARG A 51 2.28 10.94 8.06
C ARG A 51 3.44 11.20 7.09
N TYR A 52 3.12 11.42 5.81
CA TYR A 52 4.11 11.54 4.74
C TYR A 52 4.13 12.92 4.07
N ASP A 53 3.46 13.92 4.66
CA ASP A 53 3.38 15.30 4.14
C ASP A 53 2.94 15.37 2.67
N LEU A 54 1.90 14.59 2.33
CA LEU A 54 1.42 14.48 0.95
C LEU A 54 0.42 15.60 0.61
N ALA A 55 0.59 16.19 -0.57
CA ALA A 55 -0.45 17.04 -1.13
C ALA A 55 -1.63 16.18 -1.59
N VAL A 56 -2.81 16.39 -0.98
CA VAL A 56 -4.04 15.74 -1.42
C VAL A 56 -4.68 16.58 -2.52
N ASP A 57 -4.48 16.18 -3.76
CA ASP A 57 -5.14 16.77 -4.93
C ASP A 57 -6.38 15.94 -5.36
N GLY A 58 -6.92 16.26 -6.54
CA GLY A 58 -8.14 15.63 -7.04
C GLY A 58 -8.03 14.13 -7.30
N ASP A 59 -6.84 13.64 -7.63
CA ASP A 59 -6.63 12.26 -8.11
C ASP A 59 -6.11 11.33 -7.00
N ALA A 60 -5.54 11.87 -5.91
CA ALA A 60 -5.00 11.12 -4.79
C ALA A 60 -5.93 10.03 -4.22
N MET A 61 -7.24 10.28 -4.17
CA MET A 61 -8.24 9.29 -3.74
C MET A 61 -8.36 8.10 -4.71
N GLN A 62 -8.29 8.35 -6.02
CA GLN A 62 -8.38 7.33 -7.05
C GLN A 62 -7.08 6.51 -7.10
N GLU A 63 -5.93 7.16 -6.98
CA GLU A 63 -4.62 6.50 -6.92
C GLU A 63 -4.52 5.58 -5.70
N LEU A 64 -4.89 6.07 -4.51
CA LEU A 64 -4.93 5.23 -3.31
C LEU A 64 -5.85 4.03 -3.48
N LYS A 65 -7.01 4.21 -4.12
CA LYS A 65 -7.93 3.10 -4.40
C LYS A 65 -7.27 2.07 -5.33
N ALA A 66 -6.62 2.49 -6.41
CA ALA A 66 -5.96 1.58 -7.35
C ALA A 66 -4.85 0.76 -6.66
N HIS A 67 -4.08 1.41 -5.79
CA HIS A 67 -3.07 0.77 -4.95
C HIS A 67 -3.66 -0.26 -3.99
N LEU A 68 -4.79 0.05 -3.33
CA LEU A 68 -5.48 -0.90 -2.46
C LEU A 68 -6.06 -2.07 -3.25
N ASP A 69 -6.64 -1.84 -4.43
CA ASP A 69 -7.15 -2.90 -5.31
C ASP A 69 -6.01 -3.85 -5.73
N ALA A 70 -4.80 -3.32 -5.98
CA ALA A 70 -3.61 -4.12 -6.25
C ALA A 70 -3.19 -4.95 -5.02
N LEU A 71 -3.15 -4.35 -3.82
CA LEU A 71 -2.85 -5.07 -2.57
C LEU A 71 -3.87 -6.18 -2.27
N VAL A 72 -5.16 -5.95 -2.54
CA VAL A 72 -6.22 -6.96 -2.42
C VAL A 72 -5.99 -8.08 -3.42
N SER A 73 -5.62 -7.77 -4.66
CA SER A 73 -5.34 -8.77 -5.70
C SER A 73 -4.12 -9.64 -5.35
N LEU A 74 -3.15 -9.08 -4.64
CA LEU A 74 -1.99 -9.81 -4.10
C LEU A 74 -2.29 -10.58 -2.80
N GLY A 75 -3.48 -10.40 -2.22
CA GLY A 75 -3.86 -11.00 -0.94
C GLY A 75 -3.21 -10.35 0.29
N LEU A 76 -2.62 -9.16 0.12
CA LEU A 76 -1.94 -8.40 1.18
C LEU A 76 -2.88 -7.47 1.95
N ALA A 77 -4.05 -7.17 1.38
CA ALA A 77 -5.13 -6.44 2.02
C ALA A 77 -6.47 -7.14 1.74
N ARG A 78 -7.53 -6.72 2.43
CA ARG A 78 -8.89 -7.22 2.19
C ARG A 78 -9.90 -6.09 2.32
N THR A 79 -10.97 -6.15 1.55
CA THR A 79 -12.13 -5.29 1.76
C THR A 79 -12.91 -5.81 2.97
N ALA A 80 -13.39 -4.90 3.81
CA ALA A 80 -14.37 -5.27 4.82
C ALA A 80 -15.69 -5.68 4.14
N PRO A 81 -16.44 -6.64 4.72
CA PRO A 81 -17.74 -7.06 4.21
C PRO A 81 -18.83 -5.99 4.36
#